data_AF-A0A1L3F966-F1
#
_entry.id   AF-A0A1L3F966-F1
#
_cell.length_a   1.000
_cell.length_b   1.000
_cell.length_c   1.000
_cell.angle_alpha   90.00
_cell.angle_beta   90.00
_cell.angle_gamma   90.00
#
_symmetry.space_group_name_H-M   'P 1'
#
loop_
_entity.id
_entity.type
_entity.pdbx_description
1 polymer ?
#
loop_
_entity_poly.entity_id
_entity_poly.type
_entity_poly.pdbx_seq_one_letter_code
_entity_poly.pdbx_strand_id
1 'polypeptide(L)' 'MPKYFFHITHEHTEIDDVGEELPDKHAAWKEATITAGQMLQDMDGKLRPGHDWRMEVTDEFQNTLYALHIQAEKPK' A
#
# COMPACT_ATOMS: atom_id res chain seq x y z
N MET A 1 -6.12 -0.73 -20.30
CA MET A 1 -6.30 0.44 -19.40
C MET A 1 -4.95 0.78 -18.80
N PRO A 2 -4.69 1.96 -18.19
CA PRO A 2 -3.41 2.17 -17.51
C PRO A 2 -3.21 1.14 -16.41
N LYS A 3 -1.96 0.73 -16.21
CA LYS A 3 -1.59 -0.24 -15.18
C LYS A 3 -1.01 0.50 -13.97
N TYR A 4 -1.42 0.05 -12.79
CA TYR A 4 -0.95 0.56 -11.50
C TYR A 4 -0.39 -0.58 -10.66
N PHE A 5 0.62 -0.30 -9.85
CA PHE A 5 1.27 -1.28 -9.01
C PHE A 5 1.21 -0.86 -7.55
N PHE A 6 1.04 -1.83 -6.66
CA PHE A 6 0.85 -1.60 -5.23
C PHE A 6 1.98 -2.27 -4.44
N HIS A 7 3.08 -1.56 -4.27
CA HIS A 7 4.24 -2.08 -3.54
C HIS A 7 4.03 -1.90 -2.05
N ILE A 8 4.15 -2.98 -1.28
CA ILE A 8 3.89 -2.98 0.16
C ILE A 8 5.19 -3.22 0.91
N THR A 9 5.39 -2.49 1.99
CA THR A 9 6.51 -2.70 2.91
C THR A 9 5.95 -2.79 4.32
N HIS A 10 6.23 -3.90 4.98
CA HIS A 10 5.97 -4.08 6.40
C HIS A 10 7.22 -4.68 7.05
N GLU A 11 7.22 -5.99 7.34
CA GLU A 11 8.45 -6.69 7.75
C GLU A 11 9.40 -6.93 6.57
N HIS A 12 8.83 -7.11 5.38
CA HIS A 12 9.54 -7.29 4.12
C HIS A 12 8.89 -6.38 3.07
N THR A 13 9.66 -6.05 2.03
CA THR A 13 9.14 -5.35 0.86
C THR A 13 8.61 -6.37 -0.13
N GLU A 14 7.32 -6.27 -0.44
CA GLU A 14 6.63 -7.02 -1.47
C GLU A 14 6.43 -6.09 -2.67
N ILE A 15 7.16 -6.37 -3.75
CA ILE A 15 7.04 -5.66 -5.01
C ILE A 15 5.95 -6.34 -5.83
N ASP A 16 4.88 -5.61 -6.10
CA ASP A 16 3.92 -5.99 -7.13
C ASP A 16 4.55 -5.84 -8.53
N ASP A 17 4.84 -6.98 -9.17
CA ASP A 17 5.35 -7.06 -10.56
C ASP A 17 4.24 -7.25 -11.60
N VAL A 18 3.01 -7.56 -11.15
CA VAL A 18 1.88 -7.89 -12.03
C VAL A 18 1.11 -6.62 -12.36
N GLY A 19 0.80 -5.82 -11.35
CA GLY A 19 -0.03 -4.63 -11.42
C GLY A 19 -1.47 -4.91 -11.81
N GLU A 20 -2.33 -3.91 -11.62
CA GLU A 20 -3.75 -3.95 -11.93
C GLU A 20 -4.12 -2.92 -12.99
N GLU A 21 -4.97 -3.33 -13.94
CA GLU A 21 -5.54 -2.43 -14.94
C GLU A 21 -6.75 -1.69 -14.38
N LEU A 22 -6.61 -0.38 -14.18
CA LEU A 22 -7.68 0.46 -13.63
C LEU A 22 -7.98 1.64 -14.55
N PRO A 23 -9.19 2.23 -14.51
CA PRO A 23 -9.57 3.32 -15.42
C PRO A 23 -8.71 4.58 -15.29
N ASP A 24 -8.34 4.95 -14.06
CA ASP A 24 -7.58 6.16 -13.76
C ASP A 24 -6.92 6.12 -12.37
N LYS A 25 -6.20 7.20 -12.03
CA LYS A 25 -5.51 7.36 -10.75
C LYS A 25 -6.46 7.41 -9.54
N HIS A 26 -7.70 7.85 -9.71
CA HIS A 26 -8.68 7.87 -8.62
C HIS A 26 -9.18 6.46 -8.31
N ALA A 27 -9.38 5.63 -9.33
CA ALA A 27 -9.65 4.20 -9.15
C ALA A 27 -8.49 3.50 -8.46
N ALA A 28 -7.24 3.77 -8.86
CA ALA A 28 -6.04 3.25 -8.18
C ALA A 28 -5.98 3.68 -6.71
N TRP A 29 -6.27 4.94 -6.39
CA TRP A 29 -6.32 5.40 -5.00
C TRP A 29 -7.42 4.70 -4.19
N LYS A 30 -8.61 4.53 -4.77
CA LYS A 30 -9.71 3.79 -4.12
C LYS A 30 -9.28 2.37 -3.80
N GLU A 31 -8.69 1.66 -4.76
CA GLU A 31 -8.22 0.29 -4.57
C GLU A 31 -7.11 0.20 -3.50
N ALA A 32 -6.16 1.14 -3.51
CA ALA A 32 -5.11 1.22 -2.50
C ALA A 32 -5.68 1.34 -1.08
N THR A 33 -6.68 2.20 -0.87
CA THR A 33 -7.30 2.38 0.46
C THR A 33 -8.09 1.16 0.92
N ILE A 34 -8.75 0.44 0.00
CA ILE A 34 -9.48 -0.81 0.31
C ILE A 34 -8.48 -1.90 0.69
N THR A 35 -7.44 -2.09 -0.13
CA THR A 35 -6.38 -3.08 0.10
C THR A 35 -5.66 -2.83 1.42
N ALA A 36 -5.30 -1.58 1.71
CA ALA A 36 -4.71 -1.21 2.99
C ALA A 36 -5.60 -1.61 4.18
N GLY A 37 -6.91 -1.34 4.10
CA GLY A 37 -7.88 -1.74 5.12
C GLY A 37 -7.93 -3.25 5.35
N GLN A 38 -7.94 -4.03 4.28
CA GLN A 38 -7.93 -5.50 4.34
C GLN A 38 -6.64 -6.02 4.98
N MET A 39 -5.48 -5.52 4.56
CA MET A 39 -4.20 -5.93 5.14
C MET A 39 -4.09 -5.59 6.62
N LEU A 40 -4.57 -4.43 7.04
CA LEU A 40 -4.61 -4.05 8.45
C LEU A 40 -5.53 -4.97 9.26
N GLN A 41 -6.68 -5.34 8.69
CA GLN A 41 -7.59 -6.29 9.32
C GLN A 41 -6.92 -7.67 9.48
N ASP A 42 -6.24 -8.15 8.44
CA ASP A 42 -5.54 -9.44 8.44
C ASP A 42 -4.32 -9.47 9.39
N MET A 43 -3.71 -8.32 9.64
CA MET A 43 -2.66 -8.19 10.65
C MET A 43 -3.15 -8.45 12.07
N ASP A 44 -4.46 -8.33 12.36
CA ASP A 44 -5.08 -8.74 13.64
C ASP A 44 -4.31 -8.26 14.89
N GLY A 45 -3.99 -6.96 14.94
CA GLY A 45 -3.29 -6.34 16.07
C GLY A 45 -1.78 -6.60 16.13
N LYS A 46 -1.18 -7.16 15.07
CA LYS A 46 0.28 -7.37 14.95
C LYS A 46 1.06 -6.15 14.48
N LEU A 47 0.39 -5.09 14.02
CA LEU A 47 1.05 -3.81 13.76
C LEU A 47 1.52 -3.21 15.10
N ARG A 48 2.82 -3.30 15.37
CA ARG A 48 3.45 -2.88 16.64
C ARG A 48 4.39 -1.71 16.41
N PRO A 49 4.67 -0.89 17.45
CA PRO A 49 5.66 0.17 17.32
C PRO A 49 7.01 -0.34 16.85
N GLY A 50 7.56 0.28 15.81
CA GLY A 50 8.79 -0.16 15.13
C GLY A 50 8.55 -1.12 13.95
N HIS A 51 7.31 -1.53 13.70
CA HIS A 51 6.89 -2.32 12.55
C HIS A 51 5.92 -1.49 11.73
N ASP A 52 6.48 -0.58 10.94
CA ASP A 52 5.69 0.34 10.12
C ASP A 52 5.14 -0.37 8.89
N TRP A 53 3.90 -0.08 8.53
CA TRP A 53 3.29 -0.55 7.30
C TRP A 53 3.22 0.59 6.29
N ARG A 54 3.59 0.30 5.04
CA ARG A 54 3.62 1.25 3.94
C ARG A 54 3.10 0.62 2.67
N MET A 55 2.38 1.38 1.87
CA MET A 55 2.04 1.04 0.50
C MET A 55 2.39 2.20 -0.42
N GLU A 56 3.08 1.93 -1.52
CA GLU A 56 3.34 2.86 -2.61
C GLU A 56 2.54 2.44 -3.83
N VAL A 57 1.81 3.40 -4.41
CA VAL A 57 1.07 3.20 -5.66
C VAL A 57 1.86 3.85 -6.78
N THR A 58 2.27 3.07 -7.77
CA THR A 58 3.03 3.56 -8.93
C THR A 58 2.24 3.39 -10.23
N ASP A 59 2.58 4.18 -11.25
CA ASP A 59 2.10 3.94 -12.62
C ASP A 59 3.02 2.98 -13.39
N GLU A 60 2.64 2.66 -14.63
CA GLU A 60 3.42 1.83 -15.56
C GLU A 60 4.84 2.34 -15.89
N PHE A 61 5.13 3.60 -15.59
CA PHE A 61 6.46 4.18 -15.75
C PHE A 61 7.24 4.23 -14.44
N GLN A 62 6.75 3.51 -13.41
CA GLN A 62 7.32 3.46 -12.05
C GLN A 62 7.32 4.82 -11.34
N ASN A 63 6.47 5.77 -11.75
CA ASN A 63 6.31 7.01 -10.99
C ASN A 63 5.38 6.75 -9.80
N THR A 64 5.86 7.02 -8.59
CA THR A 64 5.01 7.00 -7.40
C THR A 64 3.93 8.08 -7.51
N LEU A 65 2.68 7.66 -7.51
CA LEU A 65 1.50 8.52 -7.54
C LEU A 65 1.00 8.84 -6.13
N TYR A 66 0.98 7.83 -5.27
CA TYR A 66 0.48 7.92 -3.90
C TYR A 66 1.29 7.05 -2.95
N ALA A 67 1.26 7.37 -1.66
CA ALA A 67 1.80 6.53 -0.61
C ALA A 67 0.93 6.57 0.65
N LEU A 68 0.66 5.40 1.24
CA LEU A 68 0.05 5.26 2.56
C LEU A 68 1.12 4.84 3.56
N HIS A 69 1.11 5.47 4.74
CA HIS A 69 2.02 5.16 5.84
C HIS A 69 1.20 4.99 7.11
N ILE A 70 1.37 3.86 7.79
CA ILE A 70 0.69 3.54 9.03
C ILE A 70 1.72 3.08 10.03
N GLN A 71 1.81 3.81 11.13
CA GLN A 71 2.81 3.61 12.16
C GLN A 71 2.10 3.48 13.51
N ALA A 72 2.51 2.51 14.30
CA ALA A 72 2.10 2.40 15.68
C ALA A 72 3.14 3.11 16.57
N GLU A 73 2.70 3.89 17.54
CA GLU A 73 3.59 4.62 18.44
C GLU A 73 3.30 4.24 19.90
N LYS A 74 4.36 4.27 20.73
CA LYS A 74 4.17 4.31 22.19
C LYS A 74 4.16 5.76 22.64
N PRO A 75 3.20 6.17 23.49
CA PRO A 75 3.26 7.48 24.13
C PRO A 75 4.59 7.64 24.88
N LYS A 76 5.11 8.86 24.92
CA LYS A 76 6.30 9.23 25.71
C LYS A 76 6.01 9.22 27.21
#